data_AF-A0A957P1U6-F1
#
_entry.id   AF-A0A957P1U6-F1
#
_cell.length_a   1.000
_cell.length_b   1.000
_cell.length_c   1.000
_cell.angle_alpha   90.00
_cell.angle_beta   90.00
_cell.angle_gamma   90.00
#
_symmetry.space_group_name_H-M   'P 1'
#
loop_
_entity.id
_entity.type
_entity.pdbx_description
1 polymer ?
#
loop_
_entity_poly.entity_id
_entity_poly.type
_entity_poly.pdbx_seq_one_letter_code
_entity_poly.pdbx_strand_id
1 'polypeptide(L)'
;MKIAYVFALPRSASYKLGQMILPQLEAGTHGVDVVGMFFFDDNTLLLSRGNPIGERLAKVAAEKNILLMMCDMCALERGLAAGEPRWCDANGQGRSEPGEIRTVNVVDGVQVGCFPDLYGALAGSPPDQVITL
;
A
#
# COMPACT_ATOMS: atom_id res chain seq x y z
N MET A 1 -12.23 -13.62 8.48
CA MET A 1 -11.52 -12.71 9.41
C MET A 1 -10.80 -11.71 8.54
N LYS A 2 -10.99 -10.43 8.79
CA LYS A 2 -10.45 -9.33 7.99
C LYS A 2 -9.11 -8.87 8.54
N ILE A 3 -8.11 -8.72 7.68
CA ILE A 3 -6.80 -8.21 8.08
C ILE A 3 -6.30 -7.11 7.14
N ALA A 4 -5.43 -6.26 7.66
CA ALA A 4 -4.63 -5.34 6.86
C ALA A 4 -3.14 -5.62 7.08
N TYR A 5 -2.36 -5.61 5.99
CA TYR A 5 -0.91 -5.75 6.04
C TYR A 5 -0.21 -4.41 6.03
N VAL A 6 0.83 -4.26 6.85
CA VAL A 6 1.76 -3.12 6.81
C VAL A 6 3.15 -3.64 6.47
N PHE A 7 3.64 -3.34 5.28
CA PHE A 7 4.96 -3.77 4.80
C PHE A 7 6.02 -2.74 5.20
N ALA A 8 6.62 -2.94 6.38
CA ALA A 8 7.56 -2.02 7.00
C ALA A 8 8.95 -2.62 7.27
N LEU A 9 9.10 -3.96 7.19
CA LEU A 9 10.42 -4.58 7.31
C LEU A 9 11.13 -4.71 5.94
N PRO A 10 12.46 -4.78 5.94
CA PRO A 10 13.23 -4.97 4.72
C PRO A 10 12.75 -6.17 3.91
N ARG A 11 12.53 -5.94 2.62
CA ARG A 11 12.13 -6.95 1.63
C ARG A 11 10.78 -7.64 1.89
N SER A 12 9.96 -7.19 2.83
CA SER A 12 8.71 -7.87 3.15
C SER A 12 7.72 -7.90 1.97
N ALA A 13 7.72 -6.86 1.12
CA ALA A 13 6.94 -6.87 -0.12
C ALA A 13 7.51 -7.87 -1.16
N SER A 14 8.81 -7.86 -1.40
CA SER A 14 9.41 -8.74 -2.43
C SER A 14 9.43 -10.22 -2.04
N TYR A 15 9.58 -10.52 -0.74
CA TYR A 15 9.73 -11.88 -0.23
C TYR A 15 8.41 -12.41 0.34
N LYS A 16 7.96 -11.91 1.49
CA LYS A 16 6.76 -12.45 2.17
C LYS A 16 5.51 -12.25 1.32
N LEU A 17 5.31 -11.06 0.76
CA LEU A 17 4.19 -10.83 -0.15
C LEU A 17 4.39 -11.55 -1.48
N GLY A 18 5.47 -11.24 -2.20
CA GLY A 18 5.68 -11.72 -3.57
C GLY A 18 5.81 -13.24 -3.73
N GLN A 19 6.39 -13.94 -2.74
CA GLN A 19 6.68 -15.37 -2.81
C GLN A 19 5.75 -16.23 -1.94
N MET A 20 4.97 -15.64 -1.04
CA MET A 20 4.10 -16.40 -0.13
C MET A 20 2.65 -15.92 -0.19
N ILE A 21 2.36 -14.68 0.21
CA ILE A 21 0.98 -14.19 0.34
C ILE A 21 0.30 -14.08 -1.03
N LEU A 22 0.96 -13.47 -2.02
CA LEU A 22 0.36 -13.27 -3.35
C LEU A 22 0.01 -14.59 -4.04
N PRO A 23 0.90 -15.60 -4.12
CA PRO A 23 0.53 -16.93 -4.64
C PRO A 23 -0.65 -17.57 -3.90
N GLN A 24 -0.75 -17.40 -2.58
CA GLN A 24 -1.87 -17.92 -1.79
C GLN A 24 -3.19 -17.17 -2.08
N LEU A 25 -3.13 -15.86 -2.31
CA LEU A 25 -4.30 -15.06 -2.71
C LEU A 25 -4.79 -15.46 -4.10
N GLU A 26 -3.88 -15.66 -5.05
CA GLU A 26 -4.17 -16.14 -6.41
C GLU A 26 -4.79 -17.54 -6.39
N ALA A 27 -4.25 -18.45 -5.58
CA ALA A 27 -4.77 -19.81 -5.44
C ALA A 27 -6.06 -19.90 -4.59
N GLY A 28 -6.47 -18.82 -3.93
CA GLY A 28 -7.61 -18.82 -3.01
C GLY A 28 -7.37 -19.60 -1.71
N THR A 29 -6.11 -19.82 -1.31
CA THR A 29 -5.73 -20.64 -0.16
C THR A 29 -5.17 -19.83 1.03
N HIS A 30 -5.18 -18.50 0.95
CA HIS A 30 -4.65 -17.63 2.01
C HIS A 30 -5.42 -17.73 3.34
N GLY A 31 -6.72 -18.03 3.29
CA GLY A 31 -7.53 -18.36 4.48
C GLY A 31 -8.06 -17.18 5.30
N VAL A 32 -7.74 -15.94 4.92
CA VAL A 32 -8.26 -14.71 5.54
C VAL A 32 -8.61 -13.66 4.48
N ASP A 33 -9.45 -12.71 4.87
CA ASP A 33 -9.92 -11.62 4.02
C ASP A 33 -8.96 -10.43 4.15
N VAL A 34 -8.11 -10.19 3.15
CA VAL A 34 -7.19 -9.05 3.18
C VAL A 34 -7.95 -7.81 2.68
N VAL A 35 -8.17 -6.83 3.55
CA VAL A 35 -8.90 -5.60 3.19
C VAL A 35 -7.99 -4.46 2.74
N GLY A 36 -6.70 -4.53 3.10
CA GLY A 36 -5.74 -3.51 2.68
C GLY A 36 -4.28 -3.89 2.90
N MET A 37 -3.42 -3.21 2.15
CA MET A 37 -1.97 -3.35 2.18
C MET A 37 -1.34 -1.96 2.12
N PHE A 38 -0.51 -1.62 3.12
CA PHE A 38 0.19 -0.35 3.20
C PHE A 38 1.70 -0.55 3.12
N PHE A 39 2.36 0.15 2.19
CA PHE A 39 3.78 -0.06 1.86
C PHE A 39 4.64 1.12 2.31
N PHE A 40 5.74 0.82 3.03
CA PHE A 40 6.74 1.78 3.49
C PHE A 40 8.10 1.54 2.84
N ASP A 41 8.94 2.58 2.84
CA ASP A 41 10.31 2.55 2.36
C ASP A 41 10.42 1.92 0.94
N ASP A 42 11.40 1.06 0.74
CA ASP A 42 11.64 0.38 -0.53
C ASP A 42 10.58 -0.66 -0.89
N ASN A 43 9.70 -1.04 0.04
CA ASN A 43 8.58 -1.93 -0.28
C ASN A 43 7.61 -1.25 -1.27
N THR A 44 7.61 0.08 -1.37
CA THR A 44 6.83 0.83 -2.37
C THR A 44 7.26 0.56 -3.81
N LEU A 45 8.55 0.22 -4.05
CA LEU A 45 9.08 -0.06 -5.40
C LEU A 45 8.45 -1.32 -6.03
N LEU A 46 7.81 -2.16 -5.23
CA LEU A 46 7.03 -3.28 -5.74
C LEU A 46 5.83 -2.81 -6.59
N LEU A 47 5.29 -1.63 -6.27
CA LEU A 47 4.12 -1.05 -6.92
C LEU A 47 4.46 -0.25 -8.19
N SER A 48 5.73 -0.14 -8.55
CA SER A 48 6.17 0.53 -9.78
C SER A 48 5.58 -0.16 -11.02
N ARG A 49 5.17 0.64 -12.01
CA ARG A 49 4.66 0.16 -13.30
C ARG A 49 5.70 -0.74 -13.97
N GLY A 50 5.27 -1.88 -14.49
CA GLY A 50 6.15 -2.89 -15.09
C GLY A 50 6.84 -3.82 -14.09
N ASN A 51 6.66 -3.66 -12.78
CA ASN A 51 7.13 -4.64 -11.81
C ASN A 51 6.28 -5.93 -11.89
N PRO A 52 6.85 -7.11 -12.21
CA PRO A 52 6.07 -8.33 -12.41
C PRO A 52 5.21 -8.76 -11.21
N ILE A 53 5.67 -8.47 -9.98
CA ILE A 53 4.92 -8.79 -8.76
C ILE A 53 3.82 -7.75 -8.54
N GLY A 54 4.13 -6.45 -8.74
CA GLY A 54 3.15 -5.37 -8.65
C GLY A 54 1.98 -5.54 -9.61
N GLU A 55 2.26 -5.91 -10.87
CA GLU A 55 1.23 -6.11 -11.90
C GLU A 55 0.28 -7.27 -11.56
N ARG A 56 0.81 -8.33 -10.94
CA ARG A 56 -0.01 -9.45 -10.45
C ARG A 56 -0.84 -9.02 -9.23
N LEU A 57 -0.22 -8.32 -8.29
CA LEU A 57 -0.88 -7.82 -7.10
C LEU A 57 -2.05 -6.89 -7.44
N ALA A 58 -1.87 -5.98 -8.41
CA ALA A 58 -2.91 -5.05 -8.85
C ALA A 58 -4.17 -5.77 -9.35
N LYS A 59 -4.01 -6.87 -10.12
CA LYS A 59 -5.12 -7.69 -10.60
C LYS A 59 -5.88 -8.34 -9.44
N VAL A 60 -5.15 -9.00 -8.55
CA VAL A 60 -5.74 -9.66 -7.36
C VAL A 60 -6.45 -8.64 -6.47
N ALA A 61 -5.85 -7.45 -6.29
CA ALA A 61 -6.43 -6.38 -5.50
C ALA A 61 -7.72 -5.85 -6.11
N ALA A 62 -7.77 -5.66 -7.43
CA ALA A 62 -9.00 -5.25 -8.12
C ALA A 62 -10.11 -6.31 -8.00
N GLU A 63 -9.79 -7.59 -8.18
CA GLU A 63 -10.75 -8.70 -8.09
C GLU A 63 -11.31 -8.89 -6.68
N LYS A 64 -10.47 -8.72 -5.66
CA LYS A 64 -10.81 -8.97 -4.26
C LYS A 64 -11.13 -7.70 -3.46
N ASN A 65 -11.16 -6.55 -4.12
CA ASN A 65 -11.38 -5.24 -3.50
C ASN A 65 -10.41 -4.96 -2.34
N ILE A 66 -9.11 -5.20 -2.57
CA ILE A 66 -8.05 -4.94 -1.60
C ILE A 66 -7.51 -3.52 -1.81
N LEU A 67 -7.47 -2.71 -0.76
CA LEU A 67 -6.80 -1.42 -0.80
C LEU A 67 -5.28 -1.61 -0.98
N LEU A 68 -4.70 -1.01 -2.01
CA LEU A 68 -3.25 -0.85 -2.15
C LEU A 68 -2.88 0.60 -1.89
N MET A 69 -2.07 0.86 -0.86
CA MET A 69 -1.62 2.20 -0.50
C MET A 69 -0.10 2.23 -0.29
N MET A 70 0.57 3.28 -0.74
CA MET A 70 1.97 3.55 -0.39
C MET A 70 2.11 4.85 0.39
N CYS A 71 3.07 4.87 1.30
CA CYS A 71 3.42 6.06 2.08
C CYS A 71 3.79 7.22 1.14
N ASP A 72 3.17 8.38 1.35
CA ASP A 72 3.36 9.59 0.55
C ASP A 72 4.82 10.03 0.47
N MET A 73 5.50 10.17 1.60
CA MET A 73 6.92 10.59 1.63
C MET A 73 7.82 9.55 0.96
N CYS A 74 7.62 8.26 1.25
CA CYS A 74 8.41 7.20 0.61
C CYS A 74 8.22 7.17 -0.91
N ALA A 75 6.99 7.40 -1.38
CA ALA A 75 6.64 7.44 -2.80
C ALA A 75 7.23 8.67 -3.51
N LEU A 76 7.21 9.85 -2.86
CA LEU A 76 7.83 11.06 -3.38
C LEU A 76 9.34 10.88 -3.57
N GLU A 77 10.03 10.36 -2.55
CA GLU A 77 11.48 10.10 -2.60
C GLU A 77 11.88 9.14 -3.73
N ARG A 78 11.00 8.20 -4.09
CA ARG A 78 11.26 7.14 -5.06
C ARG A 78 10.70 7.43 -6.46
N GLY A 79 10.16 8.63 -6.69
CA GLY A 79 9.59 9.01 -7.98
C GLY A 79 8.32 8.23 -8.35
N LEU A 80 7.58 7.76 -7.34
CA LEU A 80 6.29 7.05 -7.46
C LEU A 80 5.09 7.97 -7.17
N ALA A 81 5.34 9.18 -6.68
CA ALA A 81 4.35 10.22 -6.50
C ALA A 81 4.88 11.59 -6.94
N ALA A 82 3.97 12.52 -7.21
CA ALA A 82 4.26 13.92 -7.48
C ALA A 82 3.33 14.81 -6.64
N GLY A 83 3.85 15.91 -6.12
CA GLY A 83 3.14 16.82 -5.22
C GLY A 83 3.94 17.05 -3.94
N GLU A 84 3.25 17.14 -2.81
CA GLU A 84 3.84 17.33 -1.48
C GLU A 84 3.27 16.33 -0.45
N PRO A 85 3.95 16.11 0.69
CA PRO A 85 3.42 15.24 1.73
C PRO A 85 2.06 15.72 2.24
N ARG A 86 1.18 14.77 2.55
CA ARG A 86 -0.24 15.03 2.66
C ARG A 86 -0.61 15.62 4.01
N TRP A 87 -0.15 15.01 5.10
CA TRP A 87 -0.50 15.41 6.47
C TRP A 87 0.69 15.92 7.29
N CYS A 88 1.87 15.94 6.69
CA CYS A 88 3.10 16.43 7.31
C CYS A 88 3.77 17.45 6.36
N ASP A 89 4.69 18.26 6.87
CA ASP A 89 5.59 19.05 6.04
C ASP A 89 7.04 18.51 6.08
N ALA A 90 7.94 19.17 5.36
CA ALA A 90 9.36 18.78 5.28
C ALA A 90 10.11 18.86 6.63
N ASN A 91 9.55 19.54 7.64
CA ASN A 91 10.11 19.66 8.98
C ASN A 91 9.52 18.64 9.97
N GLY A 92 8.61 17.77 9.51
CA GLY A 92 7.89 16.83 10.37
C GLY A 92 6.76 17.46 11.17
N GLN A 93 6.29 18.65 10.79
CA GLN A 93 5.14 19.29 11.42
C GLN A 93 3.85 18.78 10.80
N GLY A 94 2.87 18.42 11.63
CA GLY A 94 1.55 18.00 11.18
C GLY A 94 0.74 19.15 10.57
N ARG A 95 -0.06 18.83 9.55
CA ARG A 95 -1.00 19.74 8.87
C ARG A 95 -2.45 19.42 9.27
N SER A 96 -3.31 20.44 9.27
CA SER A 96 -4.77 20.26 9.43
C SER A 96 -5.51 20.15 8.09
N GLU A 97 -4.85 20.52 7.00
CA GLU A 97 -5.38 20.42 5.63
C GLU A 97 -4.46 19.52 4.80
N PRO A 98 -5.01 18.66 3.93
CA PRO A 98 -4.20 17.74 3.15
C PRO A 98 -3.44 18.47 2.03
N GLY A 99 -2.14 18.20 1.92
CA GLY A 99 -1.35 18.56 0.75
C GLY A 99 -1.81 17.81 -0.50
N GLU A 100 -1.56 18.40 -1.67
CA GLU A 100 -1.89 17.77 -2.95
C GLU A 100 -0.82 16.75 -3.35
N ILE A 101 -1.25 15.51 -3.59
CA ILE A 101 -0.38 14.43 -4.02
C ILE A 101 -1.12 13.48 -4.97
N ARG A 102 -0.41 12.99 -5.97
CA ARG A 102 -0.90 12.00 -6.93
C ARG A 102 0.16 10.95 -7.24
N THR A 103 -0.28 9.75 -7.60
CA THR A 103 0.61 8.68 -8.03
C THR A 103 1.20 8.96 -9.41
N VAL A 104 2.42 8.50 -9.64
CA VAL A 104 3.09 8.50 -10.96
C VAL A 104 3.86 7.20 -11.12
N ASN A 105 3.93 6.65 -12.34
CA ASN A 105 4.73 5.46 -12.65
C ASN A 105 4.43 4.22 -11.77
N VAL A 106 3.21 4.06 -11.28
CA VAL A 106 2.76 2.89 -10.51
C VAL A 106 1.73 2.05 -11.26
N VAL A 107 1.56 0.81 -10.81
CA VAL A 107 0.49 -0.09 -11.27
C VAL A 107 -0.89 0.45 -10.91
N ASP A 108 -1.90 0.02 -11.65
CA ASP A 108 -3.25 0.56 -11.53
C ASP A 108 -3.88 0.20 -10.17
N GLY A 109 -4.77 1.06 -9.67
CA GLY A 109 -5.47 0.86 -8.39
C GLY A 109 -4.68 1.24 -7.13
N VAL A 110 -3.40 1.60 -7.26
CA VAL A 110 -2.58 2.06 -6.13
C VAL A 110 -2.96 3.49 -5.72
N GLN A 111 -3.11 3.69 -4.42
CA GLN A 111 -3.28 4.99 -3.80
C GLN A 111 -1.98 5.44 -3.12
N VAL A 112 -1.83 6.75 -2.96
CA VAL A 112 -0.75 7.36 -2.18
C VAL A 112 -1.37 8.19 -1.05
N GLY A 113 -0.84 8.04 0.16
CA GLY A 113 -1.37 8.75 1.31
C GLY A 113 -0.59 8.48 2.59
N CYS A 114 -1.13 8.96 3.70
CA CYS A 114 -0.58 8.75 5.03
C CYS A 114 -1.60 8.00 5.93
N PHE A 115 -1.29 7.89 7.22
CA PHE A 115 -2.13 7.17 8.17
C PHE A 115 -3.60 7.64 8.22
N PRO A 116 -3.93 8.96 8.24
CA PRO A 116 -5.32 9.39 8.20
C PRO A 116 -6.08 8.90 6.96
N ASP A 117 -5.41 8.85 5.80
CA ASP A 117 -6.01 8.33 4.56
C ASP A 117 -6.22 6.83 4.64
N LEU A 118 -5.27 6.07 5.21
CA LEU A 118 -5.42 4.63 5.42
C LEU A 118 -6.66 4.34 6.27
N TYR A 119 -6.83 5.04 7.39
CA TYR A 119 -7.98 4.87 8.26
C TYR A 119 -9.28 5.28 7.58
N GLY A 120 -9.27 6.39 6.83
CA GLY A 120 -10.43 6.82 6.04
C GLY A 120 -10.83 5.79 4.98
N ALA A 121 -9.86 5.24 4.25
CA ALA A 121 -10.09 4.25 3.20
C ALA A 121 -10.61 2.90 3.75
N LEU A 122 -10.15 2.50 4.95
CA LEU A 122 -10.58 1.26 5.59
C LEU A 122 -11.82 1.40 6.47
N ALA A 123 -12.34 2.61 6.71
CA ALA A 123 -13.47 2.85 7.62
C ALA A 123 -14.74 2.07 7.23
N GLY A 124 -14.98 1.86 5.94
CA GLY A 124 -16.12 1.08 5.44
C GLY A 124 -15.97 -0.44 5.60
N SER A 125 -14.74 -0.93 5.75
CA SER A 125 -14.43 -2.35 5.98
C SER A 125 -13.23 -2.48 6.91
N PRO A 126 -13.41 -2.17 8.21
CA PRO A 126 -12.31 -2.18 9.15
C PRO A 126 -11.75 -3.59 9.31
N PRO A 127 -10.41 -3.74 9.41
CA PRO A 127 -9.78 -5.02 9.70
C PRO A 127 -9.99 -5.41 11.16
N ASP A 128 -10.07 -6.72 11.42
CA ASP A 128 -10.04 -7.29 12.77
C ASP A 128 -8.60 -7.25 13.34
N GLN A 129 -7.58 -7.34 12.48
CA GLN A 129 -6.17 -7.25 12.86
C GLN A 129 -5.32 -6.49 11.83
N VAL A 130 -4.32 -5.77 12.32
CA VAL A 130 -3.25 -5.19 11.50
C VAL A 130 -1.98 -5.99 11.73
N ILE A 131 -1.40 -6.53 10.65
CA ILE A 131 -0.20 -7.37 10.70
C ILE A 131 0.96 -6.63 10.04
N THR A 132 1.97 -6.28 10.83
CA THR A 132 3.19 -5.65 10.33
C THR A 132 4.21 -6.70 9.88
N LEU A 133 4.72 -6.55 8.66
CA LEU A 133 5.58 -7.51 7.97
C LEU A 133 6.89 -6.92 7.46
#